data_AF-A0A962N916-F1
#
_entry.id   AF-A0A962N916-F1
#
_cell.length_a   1.000
_cell.length_b   1.000
_cell.length_c   1.000
_cell.angle_alpha   90.00
_cell.angle_beta   90.00
_cell.angle_gamma   90.00
#
_symmetry.space_group_name_H-M   'P 1'
#
loop_
_entity.id
_entity.type
_entity.pdbx_description
1 polymer ?
#
loop_
_entity_poly.entity_id
_entity_poly.type
_entity_poly.pdbx_seq_one_letter_code
_entity_poly.pdbx_strand_id
1 'polypeptide(L)'
;MAATKTAVRGKASARNQNPLQPFVWQGTDKRGTKVKGEDLAKNANLLKAELRKQGITPTTVKPKPKPLFGSTGQRITSREIAIFSRQLATM
;
A
#
# COMPACT_ATOMS: atom_id res chain seq x y z
N MET A 1 38.32 -38.02 12.67
CA MET A 1 37.29 -38.46 11.70
C MET A 1 35.93 -38.37 12.42
N ALA A 2 35.23 -37.23 12.39
CA ALA A 2 34.34 -36.74 11.33
C ALA A 2 33.06 -37.59 11.16
N ALA A 3 31.94 -37.07 11.68
CA ALA A 3 30.58 -37.46 11.27
C ALA A 3 29.61 -36.28 11.50
N THR A 4 29.61 -35.33 10.57
CA THR A 4 28.61 -34.27 10.45
C THR A 4 27.51 -34.73 9.48
N LYS A 5 26.35 -35.13 9.98
CA LYS A 5 25.13 -35.26 9.16
C LYS A 5 23.88 -34.95 9.97
N THR A 6 23.46 -33.70 9.94
CA THR A 6 22.04 -33.35 10.12
C THR A 6 21.66 -32.33 9.06
N ALA A 7 21.20 -32.85 7.93
CA ALA A 7 20.51 -32.08 6.92
C ALA A 7 19.06 -31.89 7.38
N VAL A 8 18.68 -30.64 7.66
CA VAL A 8 17.27 -30.24 7.60
C VAL A 8 17.18 -29.14 6.55
N ARG A 9 16.95 -29.58 5.31
CA ARG A 9 16.57 -28.75 4.18
C ARG A 9 15.13 -28.29 4.45
N GLY A 10 14.99 -27.20 5.21
CA GLY A 10 13.71 -26.55 5.47
C GLY A 10 13.14 -25.98 4.18
N LYS A 11 11.96 -26.47 3.81
CA LYS A 11 11.07 -26.08 2.71
C LYS A 11 11.40 -24.73 2.06
N ALA A 12 11.79 -24.76 0.79
CA ALA A 12 11.81 -23.59 -0.07
C ALA A 12 10.41 -22.98 -0.08
N SER A 13 10.24 -21.87 0.65
CA SER A 13 9.00 -21.10 0.67
C SER A 13 8.61 -20.81 -0.77
N ALA A 14 7.42 -21.25 -1.15
CA ALA A 14 6.80 -20.96 -2.43
C ALA A 14 7.06 -19.49 -2.78
N ARG A 15 7.52 -19.28 -4.02
CA ARG A 15 7.87 -18.00 -4.60
C ARG A 15 6.61 -17.12 -4.58
N ASN A 16 6.37 -16.46 -3.44
CA ASN A 16 5.27 -15.55 -3.25
C ASN A 16 5.45 -14.44 -4.28
N GLN A 17 4.73 -14.56 -5.39
CA GLN A 17 4.51 -13.46 -6.31
C GLN A 17 3.61 -12.49 -5.59
N ASN A 18 4.17 -11.77 -4.61
CA ASN A 18 3.44 -10.75 -3.90
C ASN A 18 3.26 -9.60 -4.91
N PRO A 19 2.04 -9.34 -5.40
CA PRO A 19 1.81 -8.24 -6.30
C PRO A 19 2.28 -6.96 -5.61
N LEU A 20 2.77 -5.99 -6.39
CA LEU A 20 3.16 -4.69 -5.82
C LEU A 20 1.91 -4.09 -5.15
N GLN A 21 1.97 -3.92 -3.83
CA GLN A 21 0.89 -3.32 -3.06
C GLN A 21 1.23 -1.85 -2.79
N PRO A 22 0.22 -0.95 -2.81
CA PRO A 22 0.43 0.43 -2.41
C PRO A 22 0.67 0.51 -0.90
N PHE A 23 1.72 1.20 -0.51
CA PHE A 23 2.05 1.52 0.88
C PHE A 23 2.06 3.03 1.06
N VAL A 24 1.45 3.48 2.16
CA VAL A 24 1.56 4.87 2.60
C VAL A 24 2.73 4.93 3.57
N TRP A 25 3.64 5.87 3.34
CA TRP A 25 4.81 6.06 4.17
C TRP A 25 4.97 7.51 4.59
N GLN A 26 5.59 7.66 5.75
CA GLN A 26 6.03 8.93 6.30
C GLN A 26 7.48 8.78 6.73
N GLY A 27 8.31 9.74 6.36
CA GLY A 27 9.71 9.79 6.73
C GLY A 27 10.22 11.21 6.88
N THR A 28 11.49 11.33 7.21
CA THR A 28 12.18 12.59 7.35
C THR A 28 13.30 12.64 6.31
N ASP A 29 13.35 13.72 5.52
CA ASP A 29 14.45 13.96 4.59
C ASP A 29 15.73 14.34 5.37
N LYS A 30 16.91 14.28 4.74
CA LYS A 30 18.20 14.68 5.33
C LYS A 30 18.19 16.11 5.89
N ARG A 31 17.30 16.97 5.37
CA ARG A 31 17.09 18.35 5.81
C ARG A 31 16.18 18.49 7.04
N GLY A 32 15.69 17.38 7.60
CA GLY A 32 14.79 17.40 8.77
C GLY A 32 13.31 17.59 8.42
N THR A 33 12.96 17.77 7.15
CA THR A 33 11.57 17.94 6.71
C THR A 33 10.82 16.61 6.73
N LYS A 34 9.64 16.59 7.38
CA LYS A 34 8.74 15.44 7.34
C LYS A 34 8.08 15.35 5.96
N VAL A 35 8.38 14.28 5.24
CA VAL A 35 7.82 13.95 3.93
C VAL A 35 6.88 12.76 4.06
N LYS A 36 5.79 12.81 3.31
CA LYS A 36 4.80 11.74 3.23
C LYS A 36 4.55 11.41 1.77
N GLY A 37 4.33 10.15 1.48
CA GLY A 37 4.13 9.69 0.12
C GLY A 37 3.46 8.33 0.08
N GLU A 38 3.12 7.92 -1.13
CA GLU A 38 2.62 6.60 -1.43
C GLU A 38 3.54 5.95 -2.44
N ASP A 39 3.90 4.70 -2.24
CA ASP A 39 4.73 3.96 -3.19
C ASP A 39 4.33 2.49 -3.26
N LEU A 40 4.61 1.87 -4.40
CA LEU A 40 4.28 0.49 -4.70
C LEU A 40 5.45 -0.41 -4.33
N ALA A 41 5.25 -1.32 -3.39
CA ALA A 41 6.30 -2.23 -2.96
C ALA A 41 5.80 -3.66 -2.78
N LYS A 42 6.70 -4.62 -2.95
CA LYS A 42 6.42 -6.04 -2.66
C LYS A 42 6.37 -6.34 -1.17
N ASN A 43 7.02 -5.53 -0.34
CA ASN A 43 7.05 -5.67 1.12
C ASN A 43 7.42 -4.32 1.76
N ALA A 44 6.89 -4.03 2.95
CA ALA A 44 7.24 -2.86 3.75
C ALA A 44 8.75 -2.75 4.01
N ASN A 45 9.46 -3.86 4.18
CA ASN A 45 10.91 -3.85 4.38
C ASN A 45 11.69 -3.38 3.15
N LEU A 46 11.24 -3.76 1.95
CA LEU A 46 11.84 -3.30 0.69
C LEU A 46 11.57 -1.81 0.48
N LEU A 47 10.36 -1.34 0.77
CA LEU A 47 10.05 0.09 0.71
C LEU A 47 10.91 0.90 1.70
N LYS A 48 11.08 0.43 2.94
CA LYS A 48 11.97 1.07 3.90
C LYS A 48 13.43 1.13 3.42
N ALA A 49 13.89 0.14 2.69
CA ALA A 49 15.24 0.16 2.12
C ALA A 49 15.33 1.17 0.96
N GLU A 50 14.32 1.22 0.10
CA GLU A 50 14.25 2.15 -1.02
C GLU A 50 14.19 3.62 -0.56
N LEU A 51 13.36 3.92 0.44
CA LEU A 51 13.31 5.25 1.06
C LEU A 51 14.66 5.68 1.64
N ARG A 52 15.39 4.75 2.28
CA ARG A 52 16.74 5.05 2.78
C ARG A 52 17.75 5.31 1.66
N LYS A 53 17.67 4.60 0.53
CA LYS A 53 18.49 4.89 -0.65
C LYS A 53 18.20 6.28 -1.22
N GLN A 54 16.93 6.68 -1.20
CA GLN A 54 16.50 8.04 -1.58
C GLN A 54 16.90 9.12 -0.56
N GLY A 55 17.50 8.73 0.58
CA GLY A 55 17.92 9.66 1.62
C GLY A 55 16.82 10.01 2.63
N ILE A 56 15.67 9.34 2.58
CA ILE A 56 14.55 9.52 3.50
C ILE A 56 14.67 8.50 4.63
N THR A 57 14.63 8.96 5.87
CA THR A 57 14.54 8.08 7.05
C THR A 57 13.08 7.74 7.32
N PRO A 58 12.63 6.48 7.13
CA PRO A 58 11.23 6.12 7.28
C PRO A 58 10.82 6.02 8.76
N THR A 59 9.81 6.81 9.15
CA THR A 59 9.22 6.80 10.50
C THR A 59 8.03 5.85 10.59
N THR A 60 7.24 5.76 9.52
CA THR A 60 6.06 4.87 9.45
C THR A 60 5.90 4.38 8.03
N VAL A 61 5.71 3.08 7.87
CA VAL A 61 5.38 2.43 6.60
C VAL A 61 4.21 1.50 6.88
N LYS A 62 3.06 1.81 6.30
CA LYS A 62 1.83 1.03 6.48
C LYS A 62 1.29 0.63 5.11
N PRO A 63 0.82 -0.62 4.93
CA PRO A 63 0.08 -0.97 3.72
C PRO A 63 -1.09 0.01 3.60
N LYS A 64 -1.33 0.53 2.40
CA LYS A 64 -2.44 1.45 2.18
C LYS A 64 -3.71 0.69 2.57
N PRO A 65 -4.45 1.14 3.60
CA PRO A 65 -5.66 0.45 3.97
C PRO A 65 -6.57 0.46 2.75
N LYS A 66 -7.15 -0.69 2.41
CA LYS A 66 -8.28 -0.70 1.50
C LYS A 66 -9.27 0.31 2.07
N PRO A 67 -9.73 1.31 1.29
CA PRO A 67 -10.73 2.23 1.81
C PRO A 67 -11.90 1.36 2.27
N LEU A 68 -12.11 1.28 3.59
CA LEU A 68 -13.25 0.54 4.17
C LEU A 68 -14.56 1.20 3.75
N PHE A 69 -14.47 2.50 3.42
CA PHE A 69 -15.45 3.28 2.67
C PHE A 69 -14.97 3.45 1.23
N GLY A 70 -14.72 2.35 0.54
CA GLY A 70 -14.36 2.35 -0.87
C GLY A 70 -15.57 2.75 -1.69
N SER A 71 -15.51 3.94 -2.30
CA SER A 71 -16.25 4.41 -3.50
C SER A 71 -17.72 3.97 -3.67
N THR A 72 -18.39 3.56 -2.60
CA THR A 72 -19.76 3.07 -2.61
C THR A 72 -20.64 4.30 -2.46
N GLY A 73 -20.77 5.02 -3.56
CA GLY A 73 -21.53 6.25 -3.65
C GLY A 73 -20.76 7.46 -3.13
N GLN A 74 -20.45 8.40 -4.03
CA GLN A 74 -20.60 9.79 -3.63
C GLN A 74 -21.96 9.92 -2.92
N ARG A 75 -22.00 10.73 -1.86
CA ARG A 75 -23.26 11.02 -1.17
C ARG A 75 -24.23 11.62 -2.19
N ILE A 76 -25.22 10.85 -2.60
CA ILE A 76 -26.22 11.27 -3.57
C ILE A 76 -26.92 12.50 -3.00
N THR A 77 -26.82 13.62 -3.71
CA THR A 77 -27.45 14.87 -3.30
C THR A 77 -28.87 14.97 -3.85
N SER A 78 -29.75 15.70 -3.15
CA SER A 78 -31.13 15.90 -3.59
C SER A 78 -31.22 16.51 -5.00
N ARG A 79 -30.22 17.32 -5.39
CA ARG A 79 -30.10 17.91 -6.73
C ARG A 79 -29.92 16.83 -7.81
N GLU A 80 -29.08 15.84 -7.56
CA GLU A 80 -28.83 14.75 -8.51
C GLU A 80 -30.08 13.87 -8.69
N ILE A 81 -30.82 13.62 -7.61
CA ILE A 81 -32.09 12.89 -7.64
C ILE A 81 -33.13 13.65 -8.50
N ALA A 82 -33.24 14.97 -8.31
CA ALA A 82 -34.21 15.79 -9.05
C ALA A 82 -33.90 15.86 -10.56
N ILE A 83 -32.62 15.91 -10.92
CA ILE A 83 -32.20 15.89 -12.33
C ILE A 83 -32.51 14.52 -12.95
N PHE A 84 -32.18 13.44 -12.25
CA PHE A 84 -32.45 12.07 -12.69
C PHE A 84 -33.95 11.81 -12.87
N SER A 85 -34.79 12.23 -11.91
CA SER A 85 -36.25 12.07 -12.01
C SER A 85 -36.84 12.85 -13.18
N ARG A 86 -36.30 14.04 -13.49
CA ARG A 86 -36.74 14.84 -14.64
C ARG A 86 -36.41 14.14 -15.96
N GLN A 87 -35.21 13.57 -16.08
CA GLN A 87 -34.80 12.83 -17.27
C GLN A 87 -35.66 11.60 -17.51
N LEU A 88 -36.00 10.85 -16.45
CA LEU A 88 -36.94 9.72 -16.55
C LEU A 88 -38.36 10.15 -16.92
N ALA A 89 -38.82 11.30 -16.42
CA ALA A 89 -40.17 11.79 -16.67
C ALA A 89 -40.38 12.38 -18.08
N THR A 90 -39.29 12.71 -18.79
CA THR A 90 -39.36 13.33 -20.12
C THR A 90 -38.93 12.41 -21.26
N MET A 91 -38.53 11.16 -20.97
CA MET A 91 -38.32 10.14 -22.00
C MET A 91 -39.63 9.48 -22.43
#